data_AF-A0A645ANK5-F1
#
_entry.id   AF-A0A645ANK5-F1
#
_cell.length_a   1.000
_cell.length_b   1.000
_cell.length_c   1.000
_cell.angle_alpha   90.00
_cell.angle_beta   90.00
_cell.angle_gamma   90.00
#
_symmetry.space_group_name_H-M   'P 1'
#
loop_
_entity.id
_entity.type
_entity.pdbx_description
1 polymer ?
#
loop_
_entity_poly.entity_id
_entity_poly.type
_entity_poly.pdbx_seq_one_letter_code
_entity_poly.pdbx_strand_id
1 'polypeptide(L)'
;MRGKTKRNLILTSIMIVLLFISFVTFKSGNANSNKELVKRVVETAIVNGKIPDYSLIKDKKNIIISSEVIDTNNLPVLPNIKLIVLSPTEIKEKANKEGDFLYLKFRKIDINNLNAELTLDNTWAVSDNSKVDYLSGGGMTIKFYNLFGNWVQKKSIEMWKS
;
A
#
# COMPACT_ATOMS: atom_id res chain seq x y z
N MET A 1 -0.65 -56.81 24.75
CA MET A 1 -1.15 -55.89 23.69
C MET A 1 -1.68 -54.53 24.21
N ARG A 2 -1.29 -54.02 25.39
CA ARG A 2 -1.91 -52.81 25.99
C ARG A 2 -1.11 -51.50 25.80
N GLY A 3 0.10 -51.56 25.23
CA GLY A 3 1.02 -50.42 25.11
C GLY A 3 1.02 -49.68 23.76
N LYS A 4 0.56 -50.31 22.67
CA LYS A 4 0.55 -49.69 21.33
C LYS A 4 -0.52 -48.60 21.19
N THR A 5 -1.69 -48.81 21.80
CA THR A 5 -2.85 -47.91 21.69
C THR A 5 -2.64 -46.57 22.39
N LYS A 6 -1.94 -46.55 23.53
CA LYS A 6 -1.63 -45.30 24.25
C LYS A 6 -0.62 -44.40 23.51
N ARG A 7 0.38 -45.00 22.84
CA ARG A 7 1.36 -44.25 22.03
C ARG A 7 0.73 -43.58 20.81
N ASN A 8 -0.20 -44.25 20.15
CA ASN A 8 -0.87 -43.70 18.97
C ASN A 8 -1.81 -42.54 19.32
N LEU A 9 -2.48 -42.58 20.48
CA LEU A 9 -3.31 -41.49 21.00
C LEU A 9 -2.49 -40.24 21.39
N ILE A 10 -1.31 -40.43 21.97
CA ILE A 10 -0.43 -39.30 22.34
C ILE A 10 0.12 -38.61 21.07
N LEU A 11 0.49 -39.38 20.05
CA LEU A 11 1.00 -38.84 18.78
C LEU A 11 -0.05 -38.05 18.01
N THR A 12 -1.30 -38.51 17.95
CA THR A 12 -2.40 -37.75 17.32
C THR A 12 -2.73 -36.48 18.09
N SER A 13 -2.75 -36.51 19.42
CA SER A 13 -2.94 -35.30 20.22
C SER A 13 -1.83 -34.28 20.03
N ILE A 14 -0.56 -34.70 19.93
CA ILE A 14 0.57 -33.80 19.65
C ILE A 14 0.45 -33.19 18.24
N MET A 15 0.05 -33.97 17.23
CA MET A 15 -0.18 -33.43 15.88
C MET A 15 -1.32 -32.40 15.84
N ILE A 16 -2.42 -32.65 16.54
CA ILE A 16 -3.56 -31.72 16.62
C ILE A 16 -3.13 -30.43 17.33
N VAL A 17 -2.35 -30.53 18.41
CA VAL A 17 -1.82 -29.36 19.14
C VAL A 17 -0.82 -28.59 18.27
N LEU A 18 0.06 -29.26 17.51
CA LEU A 18 0.98 -28.58 16.57
C LEU A 18 0.24 -27.89 15.42
N LEU A 19 -0.82 -28.51 14.88
CA LEU A 19 -1.69 -27.87 13.90
C LEU A 19 -2.42 -26.65 14.50
N PHE A 20 -2.90 -26.74 15.74
CA PHE A 20 -3.53 -25.61 16.42
C PHE A 20 -2.57 -24.47 16.73
N ILE A 21 -1.34 -24.76 17.18
CA ILE A 21 -0.31 -23.75 17.41
C ILE A 21 0.05 -23.03 16.11
N SER A 22 0.17 -23.76 14.99
CA SER A 22 0.42 -23.15 13.67
C SER A 22 -0.72 -22.23 13.20
N PHE A 23 -1.97 -22.54 13.57
CA PHE A 23 -3.13 -21.71 13.26
C PHE A 23 -3.20 -20.44 14.14
N VAL A 24 -2.81 -20.52 15.42
CA VAL A 24 -2.80 -19.37 16.33
C VAL A 24 -1.68 -18.38 15.98
N THR A 25 -0.54 -18.85 15.45
CA THR A 25 0.52 -17.96 14.94
C THR A 25 0.17 -17.24 13.64
N PHE A 26 -0.89 -17.65 12.93
CA PHE A 26 -1.35 -17.02 11.70
C PHE A 26 -2.00 -15.63 11.93
N LYS A 27 -2.27 -15.27 13.19
CA LYS A 27 -3.00 -14.03 13.54
C LYS A 27 -2.09 -12.80 13.70
N SER A 28 -0.76 -12.95 13.67
CA SER A 28 0.17 -11.90 14.13
C SER A 28 0.81 -11.04 13.03
N GLY A 29 0.24 -10.99 11.82
CA GLY A 29 0.87 -10.30 10.67
C GLY A 29 0.36 -8.91 10.31
N ASN A 30 -0.75 -8.42 10.89
CA ASN A 30 -1.58 -7.42 10.20
C ASN A 30 -0.93 -6.01 10.07
N ALA A 31 -0.43 -5.41 11.15
CA ALA A 31 0.14 -4.05 11.10
C ALA A 31 1.47 -3.96 10.33
N ASN A 32 2.37 -4.94 10.51
CA ASN A 32 3.64 -4.99 9.77
C ASN A 32 3.40 -5.25 8.27
N SER A 33 2.40 -6.07 7.92
CA SER A 33 2.02 -6.30 6.53
C SER A 33 1.55 -5.03 5.85
N ASN A 34 0.72 -4.22 6.52
CA ASN A 34 0.23 -2.97 5.94
C ASN A 34 1.36 -2.02 5.57
N LYS A 35 2.29 -1.78 6.51
CA LYS A 35 3.46 -0.93 6.28
C LYS A 35 4.36 -1.47 5.17
N GLU A 36 4.58 -2.78 5.12
CA GLU A 36 5.39 -3.43 4.08
C GLU A 36 4.74 -3.27 2.69
N LEU A 37 3.44 -3.54 2.57
CA LEU A 37 2.73 -3.47 1.30
C LEU A 37 2.62 -2.03 0.80
N VAL A 38 2.29 -1.08 1.68
CA VAL A 38 2.29 0.35 1.37
C VAL A 38 3.67 0.80 0.90
N LYS A 39 4.74 0.38 1.60
CA LYS A 39 6.12 0.65 1.19
C LYS A 39 6.40 0.18 -0.24
N ARG A 40 6.09 -1.08 -0.55
CA ARG A 40 6.34 -1.64 -1.89
C ARG A 40 5.58 -0.89 -2.99
N VAL A 41 4.35 -0.47 -2.72
CA VAL A 41 3.56 0.33 -3.68
C VAL A 41 4.17 1.70 -3.90
N VAL A 42 4.52 2.40 -2.82
CA VAL A 42 5.11 3.74 -2.88
C VAL A 42 6.49 3.71 -3.54
N GLU A 43 7.34 2.73 -3.22
CA GLU A 43 8.65 2.54 -3.88
C GLU A 43 8.47 2.25 -5.38
N THR A 44 7.51 1.40 -5.74
CA THR A 44 7.23 1.12 -7.16
C THR A 44 6.75 2.37 -7.90
N ALA A 45 5.87 3.14 -7.29
CA ALA A 45 5.34 4.36 -7.88
C ALA A 45 6.42 5.45 -8.04
N ILE A 46 7.17 5.73 -6.97
CA ILE A 46 8.03 6.91 -6.87
C ILE A 46 9.48 6.58 -7.22
N VAL A 47 10.07 5.56 -6.58
CA VAL A 47 11.48 5.23 -6.75
C VAL A 47 11.71 4.59 -8.12
N ASN A 48 10.83 3.68 -8.53
CA ASN A 48 10.89 3.05 -9.85
C ASN A 48 10.18 3.87 -10.94
N GLY A 49 9.58 5.02 -10.58
CA GLY A 49 8.91 5.93 -11.51
C GLY A 49 7.79 5.29 -12.34
N LYS A 50 7.07 4.31 -11.77
CA LYS A 50 6.03 3.56 -12.51
C LYS A 50 4.66 4.22 -12.50
N ILE A 51 4.43 5.20 -11.63
CA ILE A 51 3.13 5.88 -11.62
C ILE A 51 2.95 6.67 -12.94
N PRO A 52 1.76 6.64 -13.55
CA PRO A 52 1.49 7.40 -14.76
C PRO A 52 1.82 8.88 -14.60
N ASP A 53 2.30 9.51 -15.67
CA ASP A 53 2.65 10.93 -15.71
C ASP A 53 3.59 11.41 -14.58
N TYR A 54 4.41 10.51 -14.04
CA TYR A 54 5.43 10.82 -13.02
C TYR A 54 6.38 11.95 -13.43
N SER A 55 6.62 12.11 -14.74
CA SER A 55 7.43 13.20 -15.29
C SER A 55 6.88 14.58 -14.96
N LEU A 56 5.55 14.74 -14.84
CA LEU A 56 4.85 15.99 -14.56
C LEU A 56 4.96 16.41 -13.08
N ILE A 57 5.40 15.52 -12.20
CA ILE A 57 5.70 15.89 -10.81
C ILE A 57 6.92 16.83 -10.81
N LYS A 58 6.65 18.09 -10.46
CA LYS A 58 7.63 19.20 -10.51
C LYS A 58 8.79 18.99 -9.52
N ASP A 59 8.46 18.71 -8.26
CA ASP A 59 9.45 18.43 -7.22
C ASP A 59 9.44 16.95 -6.87
N LYS A 60 10.39 16.19 -7.43
CA LYS A 60 10.52 14.76 -7.18
C LYS A 60 11.16 14.43 -5.83
N LYS A 61 11.72 15.43 -5.13
CA LYS A 61 12.31 15.28 -3.78
C LYS A 61 11.28 15.52 -2.69
N ASN A 62 10.25 16.32 -2.95
CA ASN A 62 9.18 16.61 -2.00
C ASN A 62 7.82 16.19 -2.61
N ILE A 63 7.48 14.93 -2.44
CA ILE A 63 6.25 14.36 -2.99
C ILE A 63 5.11 14.54 -1.99
N ILE A 64 4.01 15.15 -2.44
CA ILE A 64 2.81 15.31 -1.62
C ILE A 64 1.95 14.05 -1.73
N ILE A 65 1.48 13.55 -0.59
CA ILE A 65 0.54 12.42 -0.51
C ILE A 65 -0.64 12.78 0.40
N SER A 66 -1.86 12.47 -0.07
CA SER A 66 -3.09 12.68 0.68
C SER A 66 -3.19 11.71 1.85
N SER A 67 -3.61 12.19 3.02
CA SER A 67 -3.91 11.40 4.21
C SER A 67 -5.33 10.81 4.23
N GLU A 68 -6.13 11.01 3.19
CA GLU A 68 -7.56 10.68 3.17
C GLU A 68 -7.86 9.20 3.43
N VAL A 69 -7.05 8.29 2.86
CA VAL A 69 -7.28 6.84 2.93
C VAL A 69 -6.19 6.11 3.73
N ILE A 70 -4.99 6.67 3.81
CA ILE A 70 -3.83 6.00 4.38
C ILE A 70 -3.61 6.38 5.85
N ASP A 71 -3.42 5.38 6.70
CA ASP A 71 -2.82 5.61 8.02
C ASP A 71 -1.35 5.98 7.84
N THR A 72 -1.02 7.21 8.25
CA THR A 72 0.28 7.85 8.01
C THR A 72 1.44 7.11 8.68
N ASN A 73 1.17 6.29 9.71
CA ASN A 73 2.16 5.44 10.37
C ASN A 73 2.68 4.32 9.46
N ASN A 74 1.91 3.95 8.42
CA ASN A 74 2.27 2.94 7.44
C ASN A 74 3.07 3.50 6.26
N LEU A 75 3.26 4.82 6.17
CA LEU A 75 4.06 5.40 5.09
C LEU A 75 5.54 5.05 5.26
N PRO A 76 6.25 4.75 4.14
CA PRO A 76 7.66 4.43 4.20
C PRO A 76 8.51 5.68 4.34
N VAL A 77 9.71 5.49 4.89
CA VAL A 77 10.82 6.43 4.71
C VAL A 77 11.54 6.06 3.42
N LEU A 78 11.67 7.01 2.50
CA LEU A 78 12.34 6.82 1.22
C LEU A 78 13.71 7.51 1.22
N PRO A 79 14.76 6.91 0.64
CA PRO A 79 16.04 7.58 0.45
C PRO A 79 15.90 8.81 -0.44
N ASN A 80 16.37 9.98 0.02
CA ASN A 80 16.41 11.24 -0.74
C ASN A 80 15.05 11.79 -1.21
N ILE A 81 13.94 11.23 -0.73
CA ILE A 81 12.58 11.68 -1.06
C ILE A 81 11.81 11.89 0.24
N LYS A 82 11.31 13.11 0.44
CA LYS A 82 10.43 13.48 1.54
C LYS A 82 8.98 13.30 1.09
N LEU A 83 8.24 12.46 1.79
CA LEU A 83 6.78 12.39 1.66
C LEU A 83 6.17 13.47 2.55
N ILE A 84 5.49 14.43 1.94
CA ILE A 84 4.74 15.47 2.64
C ILE A 84 3.29 15.01 2.70
N VAL A 85 2.84 14.68 3.90
CA VAL A 85 1.47 14.22 4.12
C VAL A 85 0.58 15.42 4.36
N LEU A 86 -0.49 15.54 3.58
CA LEU A 86 -1.48 16.61 3.73
C LEU A 86 -2.89 16.01 3.69
N SER A 87 -3.81 16.61 4.44
CA SER A 87 -5.24 16.36 4.31
C SER A 87 -5.81 16.94 3.01
N PRO A 88 -6.99 16.51 2.55
CA PRO A 88 -7.65 17.09 1.38
C PRO A 88 -7.81 18.62 1.48
N THR A 89 -8.11 19.15 2.67
CA THR A 89 -8.23 20.58 2.92
C THR A 89 -6.89 21.30 2.74
N GLU A 90 -5.82 20.79 3.36
CA GLU A 90 -4.49 21.39 3.24
C GLU A 90 -3.95 21.32 1.80
N ILE A 91 -4.27 20.26 1.06
CA ILE A 91 -3.96 20.16 -0.38
C ILE A 91 -4.64 21.28 -1.15
N LYS A 92 -5.94 21.50 -0.89
CA LYS A 92 -6.71 22.55 -1.57
C LYS A 92 -6.20 23.95 -1.22
N GLU A 93 -5.95 24.22 0.07
CA GLU A 93 -5.39 25.49 0.53
C GLU A 93 -4.01 25.76 -0.09
N LYS A 94 -3.15 24.74 -0.16
CA LYS A 94 -1.86 24.85 -0.82
C LYS A 94 -2.00 25.16 -2.30
N ALA A 95 -2.94 24.53 -3.01
CA ALA A 95 -3.17 24.78 -4.44
C ALA A 95 -3.67 26.21 -4.67
N ASN A 96 -4.60 26.67 -3.82
CA ASN A 96 -5.10 28.04 -3.86
C ASN A 96 -3.98 29.09 -3.62
N LYS A 97 -2.97 28.75 -2.82
CA LYS A 97 -1.85 29.64 -2.48
C LYS A 97 -0.70 29.61 -3.49
N GLU A 98 -0.34 28.42 -3.98
CA GLU A 98 0.91 28.19 -4.73
C GLU A 98 0.68 27.83 -6.20
N GLY A 99 -0.58 27.68 -6.61
CA GLY A 99 -0.97 27.19 -7.91
C GLY A 99 -1.10 25.67 -7.96
N ASP A 100 -1.52 25.18 -9.11
CA ASP A 100 -1.89 23.78 -9.30
C ASP A 100 -0.68 22.85 -9.20
N PHE A 101 -0.88 21.67 -8.61
CA PHE A 101 0.18 20.67 -8.49
C PHE A 101 -0.36 19.24 -8.50
N LEU A 102 0.47 18.31 -8.97
CA LEU A 102 0.21 16.89 -8.83
C LEU A 102 0.53 16.39 -7.42
N TYR A 103 -0.37 15.59 -6.86
CA TYR A 103 -0.16 14.88 -5.61
C TYR A 103 -0.59 13.42 -5.76
N LEU A 104 -0.18 12.60 -4.80
CA LEU A 104 -0.53 11.19 -4.74
C LEU A 104 -1.69 10.95 -3.77
N LYS A 105 -2.57 9.99 -4.07
CA LYS A 105 -3.57 9.52 -3.11
C LYS A 105 -3.81 8.04 -3.25
N PHE A 106 -3.94 7.34 -2.14
CA PHE A 106 -4.48 5.99 -2.17
C PHE A 106 -5.97 6.07 -2.48
N ARG A 107 -6.41 5.42 -3.56
CA ARG A 107 -7.83 5.23 -3.86
C ARG A 107 -8.39 4.06 -3.06
N LYS A 108 -7.59 3.01 -2.89
CA LYS A 108 -8.00 1.77 -2.22
C LYS A 108 -6.80 1.14 -1.51
N ILE A 109 -7.03 0.69 -0.28
CA ILE A 109 -6.12 -0.19 0.47
C ILE A 109 -6.99 -1.31 1.03
N ASP A 110 -6.93 -2.48 0.40
CA ASP A 110 -7.71 -3.65 0.80
C ASP A 110 -6.74 -4.79 1.08
N ILE A 111 -6.59 -5.14 2.35
CA ILE A 111 -5.61 -6.12 2.83
C ILE A 111 -6.35 -7.11 3.72
N ASN A 112 -6.31 -8.39 3.37
CA ASN A 112 -6.80 -9.49 4.19
C ASN A 112 -5.70 -10.55 4.38
N ASN A 113 -6.03 -11.69 4.97
CA ASN A 113 -5.02 -12.70 5.30
C ASN A 113 -4.42 -13.43 4.09
N LEU A 114 -5.08 -13.38 2.92
CA LEU A 114 -4.69 -14.14 1.73
C LEU A 114 -4.29 -13.24 0.56
N ASN A 115 -4.92 -12.08 0.45
CA ASN A 115 -4.77 -11.18 -0.69
C ASN A 115 -4.64 -9.74 -0.20
N ALA A 116 -3.94 -8.93 -1.00
CA ALA A 116 -3.95 -7.49 -0.87
C ALA A 116 -4.07 -6.83 -2.24
N GLU A 117 -4.81 -5.72 -2.28
CA GLU A 117 -4.97 -4.87 -3.44
C GLU A 117 -4.84 -3.42 -3.00
N LEU A 118 -3.82 -2.75 -3.52
CA LEU A 118 -3.54 -1.35 -3.22
C LEU A 118 -3.55 -0.56 -4.52
N THR A 119 -4.31 0.51 -4.53
CA THR A 119 -4.51 1.40 -5.68
C THR A 119 -4.02 2.79 -5.31
N LEU A 120 -3.00 3.27 -6.03
CA LEU A 120 -2.39 4.57 -5.85
C LEU A 120 -2.58 5.42 -7.12
N ASP A 121 -3.13 6.61 -6.93
CA ASP A 121 -3.39 7.58 -7.98
C ASP A 121 -2.41 8.74 -7.89
N ASN A 122 -2.10 9.35 -9.03
CA ASN A 122 -1.65 10.73 -9.09
C ASN A 122 -2.74 11.60 -9.73
N THR A 123 -3.02 12.74 -9.11
CA THR A 123 -4.09 13.64 -9.55
C THR A 123 -3.75 15.08 -9.24
N TRP A 124 -4.39 16.01 -9.93
CA TRP A 124 -4.14 17.44 -9.80
C TRP A 124 -4.93 18.02 -8.63
N ALA A 125 -4.23 18.74 -7.76
CA ALA A 125 -4.82 19.72 -6.87
C ALA A 125 -4.95 21.01 -7.67
N VAL A 126 -6.19 21.41 -7.98
CA VAL A 126 -6.49 22.58 -8.80
C VAL A 126 -6.94 23.73 -7.91
N SER A 127 -6.32 24.89 -8.08
CA SER A 127 -6.68 26.15 -7.45
C SER A 127 -8.06 26.61 -7.90
N ASP A 128 -8.83 27.25 -7.02
CA ASP A 128 -10.10 27.89 -7.38
C ASP A 128 -9.93 29.02 -8.41
N ASN A 129 -8.72 29.59 -8.49
CA ASN A 129 -8.39 30.63 -9.45
C ASN A 129 -7.78 30.08 -10.75
N SER A 130 -7.62 28.75 -10.86
CA SER A 130 -7.08 28.15 -12.06
C SER A 130 -8.08 28.20 -13.22
N LYS A 131 -7.54 28.34 -14.42
CA LYS A 131 -8.30 28.27 -15.68
C LYS A 131 -7.86 27.08 -16.53
N VAL A 132 -7.09 26.17 -15.94
CA VAL A 132 -6.47 25.05 -16.63
C VAL A 132 -7.27 23.78 -16.34
N ASP A 133 -7.69 23.11 -17.42
CA ASP A 133 -8.20 21.76 -17.35
C ASP A 133 -7.07 20.76 -17.56
N TYR A 134 -6.96 19.78 -16.67
CA TYR A 134 -5.92 18.77 -16.72
C TYR A 134 -6.46 17.45 -17.29
N LEU A 135 -5.91 17.04 -18.43
CA LEU A 135 -6.10 15.73 -19.05
C LEU A 135 -4.90 14.80 -18.77
N SER A 136 -4.36 14.92 -17.56
CA SER A 136 -3.19 14.17 -17.13
C SER A 136 -3.33 13.71 -15.70
N GLY A 137 -2.64 12.64 -15.37
CA GLY A 137 -2.81 11.88 -14.13
C GLY A 137 -3.09 10.42 -14.44
N GLY A 138 -3.51 9.70 -13.42
CA GLY A 138 -3.79 8.28 -13.55
C GLY A 138 -3.51 7.56 -12.26
N GLY A 139 -3.14 6.30 -12.39
CA GLY A 139 -2.78 5.51 -11.23
C GLY A 139 -2.38 4.09 -11.58
N MET A 140 -2.13 3.35 -10.53
CA MET A 140 -1.72 1.96 -10.60
C MET A 140 -2.32 1.14 -9.47
N THR A 141 -2.68 -0.10 -9.79
CA THR A 141 -3.09 -1.10 -8.82
C THR A 141 -2.05 -2.22 -8.77
N ILE A 142 -1.55 -2.50 -7.57
CA ILE A 142 -0.70 -3.66 -7.30
C ILE A 142 -1.46 -4.65 -6.43
N LYS A 143 -1.46 -5.90 -6.88
CA LYS A 143 -2.06 -7.04 -6.17
C LYS A 143 -0.96 -7.90 -5.56
N PHE A 144 -1.21 -8.43 -4.37
CA PHE A 144 -0.31 -9.33 -3.65
C PHE A 144 -1.08 -10.55 -3.15
N TYR A 145 -0.34 -11.65 -3.01
CA TYR A 145 -0.81 -12.90 -2.42
C TYR A 145 0.05 -13.23 -1.20
N ASN A 146 -0.59 -13.65 -0.11
CA ASN A 146 0.11 -14.13 1.07
C ASN A 146 0.34 -15.64 0.95
N LEU A 147 1.60 -16.04 0.79
CA LEU A 147 2.01 -17.44 0.76
C LEU A 147 2.76 -17.76 2.06
N PHE A 148 2.05 -18.40 3.00
CA PHE A 148 2.61 -18.84 4.28
C PHE A 148 3.28 -17.71 5.08
N GLY A 149 2.65 -16.54 5.14
CA GLY A 149 3.16 -15.36 5.84
C GLY A 149 4.03 -14.44 4.96
N ASN A 150 4.32 -14.82 3.72
CA ASN A 150 5.15 -14.03 2.82
C ASN A 150 4.30 -13.37 1.73
N TRP A 151 4.37 -12.04 1.64
CA TRP A 151 3.67 -11.28 0.62
C TRP A 151 4.43 -11.29 -0.72
N VAL A 152 3.80 -11.91 -1.72
CA VAL A 152 4.31 -12.03 -3.09
C VAL A 152 3.49 -11.14 -4.02
N GLN A 153 4.16 -10.24 -4.74
CA GLN A 153 3.51 -9.36 -5.70
C GLN A 153 3.08 -10.14 -6.95
N LYS A 154 1.85 -9.89 -7.44
CA LYS A 154 1.41 -10.35 -8.74
C LYS A 154 2.23 -9.68 -9.84
N LYS A 155 2.70 -10.46 -10.81
CA LYS A 155 3.59 -9.97 -11.90
C LYS A 155 2.98 -8.81 -12.70
N SER A 156 1.68 -8.81 -12.90
CA SER A 156 0.96 -7.73 -13.59
C SER A 156 0.67 -6.57 -12.65
N ILE A 157 1.06 -5.36 -13.06
CA ILE A 157 0.61 -4.10 -12.46
C ILE A 157 -0.44 -3.52 -13.41
N GLU A 158 -1.63 -3.24 -12.89
CA GLU A 158 -2.69 -2.57 -13.66
C GLU A 158 -2.43 -1.06 -13.59
N MET A 159 -2.43 -0.38 -14.73
CA MET A 159 -2.16 1.07 -14.83
C MET A 159 -3.17 1.72 -15.77
N TRP A 160 -3.51 2.98 -15.51
CA TRP A 160 -4.37 3.78 -16.38
C TRP A 160 -3.93 5.24 -16.38
N LYS A 161 -4.29 5.96 -17.45
CA LYS A 161 -4.19 7.42 -17.52
C LYS A 161 -5.57 8.03 -17.37
N SER A 162 -5.62 9.24 -16.83
CA SER A 162 -6.83 10.05 -16.70
C SER A 162 -6.82 11.20 -17.70
#